data_AF-A0A399XPG4-F1
#
_entry.id   AF-A0A399XPG4-F1
#
_cell.length_a   1.000
_cell.length_b   1.000
_cell.length_c   1.000
_cell.angle_alpha   90.00
_cell.angle_beta   90.00
_cell.angle_gamma   90.00
#
_symmetry.space_group_name_H-M   'P 1'
#
loop_
_entity.id
_entity.type
_entity.pdbx_description
1 polymer ?
#
loop_
_entity_poly.entity_id
_entity_poly.type
_entity_poly.pdbx_seq_one_letter_code
_entity_poly.pdbx_strand_id
1 'polypeptide(L)' 'MLPSNASPPNSPTEPAALPGEQVEIRCSFDGSWTSGFEIAEVLATDGSGHKLQIKRVSDGEILPSLFPPDVVRGRRFPSG' A
#
# COMPACT_ATOMS: atom_id res chain seq x y z
N MET A 1 8.59 30.26 17.54
CA MET A 1 7.32 29.83 16.90
C MET A 1 7.64 28.56 16.12
N LEU A 2 7.10 27.40 16.51
CA LEU A 2 7.23 26.11 15.81
C LEU A 2 5.81 25.68 15.35
N PRO A 3 5.60 24.85 14.30
CA PRO A 3 6.41 24.64 13.09
C PRO A 3 5.54 24.71 11.81
N SER A 4 6.10 25.14 10.68
CA SER A 4 5.44 24.97 9.37
C SER A 4 5.91 23.67 8.73
N ASN A 5 5.40 22.56 9.27
CA ASN A 5 5.54 21.22 8.70
C ASN A 5 4.62 21.10 7.48
N ALA A 6 4.98 21.73 6.37
CA ALA A 6 4.39 21.45 5.07
C ALA A 6 5.37 20.59 4.28
N SER A 7 5.56 19.35 4.74
CA SER A 7 6.02 18.31 3.82
C SER A 7 4.98 18.20 2.70
N PRO A 8 5.34 18.21 1.42
CA PRO A 8 4.43 17.73 0.40
C PRO A 8 4.23 16.23 0.68
N PRO A 9 3.01 15.73 1.00
CA PRO A 9 2.86 14.29 1.00
C PRO A 9 2.86 13.88 -0.46
N ASN A 10 3.90 13.15 -0.85
CA ASN A 10 3.94 12.25 -2.01
C ASN A 10 4.51 12.89 -3.29
N SER A 11 5.85 12.97 -3.33
CA SER A 11 6.57 12.78 -4.59
C SER A 11 6.10 11.46 -5.25
N PRO A 12 5.93 11.38 -6.58
CA PRO A 12 5.42 10.20 -7.28
C PRO A 12 6.38 8.98 -7.29
N THR A 13 7.25 8.84 -6.29
CA THR A 13 8.29 7.80 -6.25
C THR A 13 8.33 7.05 -4.91
N GLU A 14 7.75 7.56 -3.83
CA GLU A 14 7.69 6.80 -2.59
C GLU A 14 6.44 5.90 -2.57
N PRO A 15 6.57 4.60 -2.27
CA PRO A 15 5.40 3.77 -2.03
C PRO A 15 4.64 4.41 -0.89
N ALA A 16 3.43 4.91 -1.17
CA ALA A 16 2.59 5.63 -0.21
C ALA A 16 2.14 4.76 0.99
N ALA A 17 2.68 3.55 1.12
CA ALA A 17 2.34 2.59 2.13
C ALA A 17 3.60 1.80 2.52
N LEU A 18 3.80 1.67 3.84
CA LEU A 18 4.95 1.01 4.46
C LEU A 18 4.57 -0.42 4.88
N PRO A 19 5.55 -1.33 5.09
CA PRO A 19 5.30 -2.61 5.72
C PRO A 19 4.56 -2.46 7.07
N GLY A 20 3.50 -3.24 7.26
CA GLY A 20 2.60 -3.17 8.41
C GLY A 20 1.40 -2.22 8.23
N GLU A 21 1.38 -1.40 7.17
CA GLU A 21 0.26 -0.49 6.90
C GLU A 21 -0.96 -1.29 6.38
N GLN A 22 -2.16 -0.95 6.85
CA GLN A 22 -3.39 -1.48 6.28
C GLN A 22 -3.68 -0.85 4.92
N VAL A 23 -3.97 -1.71 3.94
CA VAL A 23 -4.23 -1.34 2.55
C VAL A 23 -5.53 -1.95 2.05
N GLU A 24 -6.01 -1.36 0.96
CA GLU A 24 -7.08 -1.94 0.15
C GLU A 24 -6.48 -2.40 -1.18
N ILE A 25 -6.89 -3.59 -1.64
CA ILE A 25 -6.49 -4.12 -2.94
C ILE A 25 -7.65 -3.97 -3.91
N ARG A 26 -7.36 -3.54 -5.14
CA ARG A 26 -8.32 -3.54 -6.23
C ARG A 26 -8.50 -4.95 -6.78
N CYS A 27 -9.72 -5.46 -6.69
CA CYS A 27 -10.12 -6.70 -7.32
C CYS A 27 -10.14 -6.53 -8.85
N SER A 28 -9.50 -7.45 -9.57
CA SER A 28 -9.43 -7.38 -11.05
C SER A 28 -10.73 -7.82 -11.73
N PHE A 29 -11.60 -8.57 -11.03
CA PHE A 29 -12.83 -9.11 -11.60
C PHE A 29 -13.94 -8.06 -11.72
N ASP A 30 -14.14 -7.25 -10.68
CA ASP A 30 -15.20 -6.24 -10.60
C ASP A 30 -14.66 -4.80 -10.45
N GLY A 31 -13.35 -4.64 -10.25
CA GLY A 31 -12.72 -3.34 -10.06
C GLY A 31 -12.94 -2.74 -8.67
N SER A 32 -13.61 -3.44 -7.76
CA SER A 32 -13.89 -3.00 -6.40
C SER A 32 -12.63 -2.97 -5.55
N TRP A 33 -12.61 -2.12 -4.53
CA TRP A 33 -11.53 -2.09 -3.55
C TRP A 33 -11.94 -2.88 -2.32
N THR A 34 -11.11 -3.86 -1.94
CA THR A 34 -11.36 -4.72 -0.79
C THR A 34 -10.33 -4.40 0.29
N SER A 35 -10.83 -4.11 1.49
CA SER A 35 -10.01 -3.89 2.69
C SER A 35 -9.67 -5.20 3.41
N GLY A 36 -8.87 -5.12 4.48
CA GLY A 36 -8.49 -6.29 5.28
C GLY A 36 -7.16 -6.91 4.84
N PHE A 37 -6.31 -6.08 4.24
CA PHE A 37 -4.98 -6.44 3.82
C PHE A 37 -3.96 -5.50 4.46
N GLU A 38 -2.73 -5.98 4.61
CA GLU A 38 -1.60 -5.21 5.10
C GLU A 38 -0.38 -5.44 4.22
N ILE A 39 0.51 -4.46 4.12
CA ILE A 39 1.78 -4.67 3.41
C ILE A 39 2.67 -5.55 4.27
N ALA A 40 3.02 -6.73 3.77
CA ALA A 40 4.02 -7.57 4.41
C ALA A 40 5.43 -7.06 4.10
N GLU A 41 5.68 -6.74 2.83
CA GLU A 41 7.00 -6.34 2.35
C GLU A 41 6.91 -5.50 1.07
N VAL A 42 7.85 -4.56 0.89
CA VAL A 42 8.01 -3.79 -0.34
C VAL A 42 9.25 -4.32 -1.06
N LEU A 43 9.05 -5.00 -2.19
CA LEU A 43 10.13 -5.56 -3.00
C LEU A 43 10.47 -4.61 -4.14
N ALA A 44 11.72 -4.12 -4.18
CA ALA A 44 12.23 -3.41 -5.34
C ALA A 44 12.39 -4.40 -6.52
N THR A 45 11.96 -4.01 -7.71
CA THR A 45 12.21 -4.74 -8.96
C THR A 45 13.16 -3.94 -9.83
N ASP A 46 14.18 -4.59 -10.38
CA ASP A 46 15.10 -3.97 -11.34
C ASP A 46 14.33 -3.45 -12.57
N GLY A 47 14.23 -2.12 -12.68
CA GLY A 47 13.75 -1.42 -13.87
C GLY A 47 12.25 -1.17 -13.98
N SER A 48 11.39 -1.73 -13.11
CA SER A 48 9.92 -1.61 -13.25
C SER A 48 9.20 -1.01 -12.04
N GLY A 49 9.95 -0.52 -11.04
CA GLY A 49 9.39 0.04 -9.80
C GLY A 49 9.36 -0.97 -8.66
N HIS A 50 8.46 -0.75 -7.69
CA HIS A 50 8.32 -1.60 -6.51
C HIS A 50 7.10 -2.51 -6.65
N LYS A 51 7.17 -3.71 -6.08
CA LYS A 51 6.04 -4.61 -5.90
C LYS A 51 5.76 -4.76 -4.41
N LEU A 52 4.50 -4.95 -4.07
CA LEU A 52 4.04 -5.07 -2.70
C LEU A 52 3.63 -6.51 -2.46
N GLN A 53 4.29 -7.14 -1.49
CA GLN A 53 3.83 -8.40 -0.93
C GLN A 53 2.77 -8.08 0.12
N ILE A 54 1.58 -8.65 -0.07
CA ILE A 54 0.43 -8.31 0.74
C ILE A 54 0.05 -9.49 1.63
N LYS A 55 -0.23 -9.22 2.90
CA LYS A 55 -0.76 -10.18 3.85
C LYS A 55 -2.24 -9.92 4.08
N ARG A 56 -3.03 -10.98 4.03
CA ARG A 56 -4.46 -10.94 4.32
C ARG A 56 -4.63 -10.96 5.84
N VAL A 57 -5.20 -9.90 6.40
CA VAL A 57 -5.38 -9.75 7.86
C VAL A 57 -6.37 -10.77 8.41
N SER A 58 -7.33 -11.22 7.59
CA SER A 58 -8.38 -12.16 8.01
C SER A 58 -7.86 -13.50 8.54
N ASP A 59 -6.77 -14.01 7.99
CA ASP A 59 -6.16 -15.31 8.35
C ASP A 59 -4.66 -15.20 8.60
N GLY A 60 -4.06 -14.04 8.33
CA GLY A 60 -2.65 -13.79 8.49
C GLY A 60 -1.79 -14.37 7.36
N GLU A 61 -2.38 -14.88 6.28
CA GLU A 61 -1.63 -15.48 5.18
C GLU A 61 -1.02 -14.42 4.26
N ILE A 62 0.24 -14.60 3.90
CA ILE A 62 0.89 -13.79 2.87
C ILE A 62 0.42 -14.29 1.52
N LEU A 63 -0.17 -13.40 0.72
CA LEU A 63 -0.59 -13.74 -0.61
C LEU A 63 0.66 -14.10 -1.45
N PRO A 64 0.66 -15.23 -2.17
CA PRO A 64 1.80 -15.63 -3.00
C PRO A 64 1.99 -14.71 -4.21
N SER A 65 1.01 -13.83 -4.48
CA SER A 65 1.05 -12.85 -5.55
C SER A 65 1.65 -11.54 -5.08
N LEU A 66 2.54 -10.98 -5.90
CA LEU A 66 3.08 -9.63 -5.72
C LEU A 66 2.20 -8.63 -6.47
N PHE A 67 1.76 -7.58 -5.77
CA PHE A 67 0.84 -6.58 -6.29
C PHE A 67 1.59 -5.31 -6.70
N PRO A 68 1.31 -4.73 -7.88
CA PRO A 68 1.82 -3.42 -8.21
C PRO A 68 1.19 -2.33 -7.34
N PRO A 69 1.86 -1.19 -7.13
CA PRO A 69 1.31 -0.08 -6.35
C PRO A 69 0.02 0.49 -6.95
N ASP A 70 -0.23 0.33 -8.24
CA ASP A 70 -1.42 0.84 -8.92
C ASP A 70 -2.73 0.15 -8.48
N VAL A 71 -2.63 -1.08 -7.97
CA VAL A 71 -3.78 -1.86 -7.48
C VAL A 71 -3.83 -1.92 -5.96
N VAL A 72 -2.93 -1.23 -5.27
CA VAL A 72 -2.86 -1.17 -3.81
C VAL A 72 -2.93 0.28 -3.38
N ARG A 73 -3.90 0.61 -2.53
CA ARG A 73 -3.99 1.95 -1.95
C ARG A 73 -3.90 1.88 -0.43
N GLY A 74 -3.21 2.84 0.16
CA GLY A 74 -3.24 3.04 1.61
C GLY A 74 -4.68 3.26 2.05
N ARG A 75 -5.08 2.61 3.15
CA ARG A 75 -6.37 2.90 3.76
C ARG A 75 -6.37 4.38 4.12
N ARG A 76 -7.28 5.17 3.54
CA ARG A 76 -7.38 6.59 3.87
C ARG A 76 -7.92 6.70 5.29
N PHE A 77 -7.05 6.82 6.28
CA PHE A 77 -7.45 7.29 7.60
C PHE A 77 -7.80 8.78 7.43
N PRO A 78 -9.00 9.25 7.80
CA PRO A 78 -9.18 10.66 8.06
C PRO A 78 -8.22 11.00 9.20
N SER A 79 -7.21 11.80 8.90
CA SER A 79 -6.34 12.41 9.90
C SER A 79 -7.25 13.25 10.81
N GLY A 80 -7.56 12.74 12.00
CA GLY A 80 -8.30 13.44 13.05
C GLY A 80 -7.37 14.25 13.93
#